data_AF-A0A414ZR20-F1
#
_entry.id   AF-A0A414ZR20-F1
#
_cell.length_a   1.000
_cell.length_b   1.000
_cell.length_c   1.000
_cell.angle_alpha   90.00
_cell.angle_beta   90.00
_cell.angle_gamma   90.00
#
_symmetry.space_group_name_H-M   'P 1'
#
loop_
_entity.id
_entity.type
_entity.pdbx_description
1 polymer ?
#
loop_
_entity_poly.entity_id
_entity_poly.type
_entity_poly.pdbx_seq_one_letter_code
_entity_poly.pdbx_strand_id
1 'polypeptide(L)'
;MELILQGWIGRNSEGNLGLAKEIDDYYKPITESIMNYFNYAYINKGLGEKITMISNANLCCWFSDEKCTLEEAQMNFDSYMLTGNLLTQGHYTGYSEWTITGFYIDELVIGGHDLKEEFGSHVGQYMHLILTD
;
A
#
# COMPACT_ATOMS: atom_id res chain seq x y z
N MET A 1 2.97 -15.49 -5.99
CA MET A 1 2.14 -14.60 -6.85
C MET A 1 2.51 -13.15 -6.51
N GLU A 2 2.21 -12.17 -7.38
CA GLU A 2 2.67 -10.79 -7.17
C GLU A 2 1.58 -9.78 -7.57
N LEU A 3 1.08 -9.04 -6.57
CA LEU A 3 0.20 -7.91 -6.75
C LEU A 3 1.01 -6.62 -6.70
N ILE A 4 0.89 -5.80 -7.74
CA ILE A 4 1.44 -4.45 -7.78
C ILE A 4 0.28 -3.46 -7.90
N LEU A 5 0.16 -2.56 -6.94
CA LEU A 5 -0.75 -1.41 -6.99
C LEU A 5 0.07 -0.13 -7.05
N GLN A 6 -0.38 0.84 -7.85
CA GLN A 6 0.27 2.14 -7.93
C GLN A 6 -0.75 3.26 -8.11
N GLY A 7 -0.48 4.43 -7.54
CA GLY A 7 -1.34 5.60 -7.66
C GLY A 7 -1.10 6.64 -6.57
N TRP A 8 -1.80 7.76 -6.68
CA TRP A 8 -1.88 8.77 -5.63
C TRP A 8 -2.69 8.25 -4.45
N ILE A 9 -2.16 8.39 -3.24
CA ILE A 9 -2.87 8.03 -2.02
C ILE A 9 -3.85 9.14 -1.66
N GLY A 10 -5.09 8.75 -1.40
CA GLY A 10 -6.10 9.62 -0.85
C GLY A 10 -7.22 8.85 -0.18
N ARG A 11 -8.30 9.57 0.13
CA ARG A 11 -9.50 8.98 0.73
C ARG A 11 -10.66 9.10 -0.26
N ASN A 12 -11.44 8.04 -0.39
CA ASN A 12 -12.69 8.09 -1.14
C ASN A 12 -13.79 8.80 -0.33
N SER A 13 -14.99 8.91 -0.92
CA SER A 13 -16.15 9.56 -0.28
C SER A 13 -16.61 8.90 1.03
N GLU A 14 -16.20 7.67 1.29
CA GLU A 14 -16.52 6.91 2.51
C GLU A 14 -15.42 7.03 3.58
N GLY A 15 -14.34 7.77 3.28
CA GLY A 15 -13.19 7.94 4.17
C GLY A 15 -12.16 6.80 4.10
N ASN A 16 -12.36 5.82 3.21
CA ASN A 16 -11.46 4.69 3.01
C ASN A 16 -10.21 5.11 2.22
N LEU A 17 -9.05 4.62 2.64
CA LEU A 17 -7.80 4.83 1.91
C LEU A 17 -7.82 4.09 0.58
N GLY A 18 -7.45 4.81 -0.47
CA GLY A 18 -7.47 4.32 -1.83
C GLY A 18 -6.37 4.91 -2.70
N LEU A 19 -6.26 4.36 -3.90
CA LEU A 19 -5.34 4.78 -4.94
C LEU A 19 -6.09 5.36 -6.13
N ALA A 20 -5.62 6.48 -6.64
CA ALA A 20 -6.12 7.12 -7.85
C ALA A 20 -5.01 7.27 -8.89
N LYS A 21 -5.36 7.30 -10.18
CA LYS A 21 -4.38 7.46 -11.26
C LYS A 21 -3.81 8.87 -11.33
N GLU A 22 -4.68 9.84 -11.08
CA GLU A 22 -4.38 11.26 -10.96
C GLU A 22 -4.92 11.81 -9.64
N ILE A 23 -4.45 12.99 -9.24
CA ILE A 23 -5.02 13.73 -8.12
C ILE A 23 -6.45 14.14 -8.51
N ASP A 24 -7.38 14.11 -7.55
CA ASP A 24 -8.82 14.38 -7.70
C ASP A 24 -9.64 13.32 -8.48
N ASP A 25 -9.03 12.22 -8.90
CA ASP A 25 -9.76 11.06 -9.44
C ASP A 25 -10.47 10.25 -8.33
N TYR A 26 -11.29 9.28 -8.74
CA TYR A 26 -11.85 8.31 -7.80
C TYR A 26 -10.75 7.43 -7.18
N TYR A 27 -10.60 7.52 -5.85
CA TYR A 27 -9.70 6.67 -5.07
C TYR A 27 -10.29 5.28 -4.89
N LYS A 28 -9.75 4.29 -5.62
CA LYS A 28 -10.15 2.90 -5.47
C LYS A 28 -9.59 2.34 -4.16
N PRO A 29 -10.41 1.77 -3.26
CA PRO A 29 -9.92 1.26 -1.99
C PRO A 29 -8.78 0.24 -2.15
N ILE A 30 -7.71 0.42 -1.38
CA ILE A 30 -6.55 -0.49 -1.39
C ILE A 30 -6.97 -1.88 -0.93
N THR A 31 -7.78 -1.95 0.13
CA THR A 31 -8.33 -3.18 0.69
C THR A 31 -9.07 -4.01 -0.35
N GLU A 32 -9.98 -3.39 -1.11
CA GLU A 32 -10.75 -4.05 -2.15
C GLU A 32 -9.87 -4.51 -3.31
N SER A 33 -8.84 -3.72 -3.66
CA SER A 33 -7.91 -4.08 -4.73
C SER A 33 -7.10 -5.34 -4.37
N ILE A 34 -6.61 -5.42 -3.13
CA ILE A 34 -5.94 -6.61 -2.60
C ILE A 34 -6.92 -7.78 -2.56
N MET A 35 -8.14 -7.57 -2.05
CA MET A 35 -9.15 -8.63 -1.93
C MET A 35 -9.52 -9.28 -3.26
N ASN A 36 -9.74 -8.45 -4.28
CA ASN A 36 -10.13 -8.92 -5.60
C ASN A 36 -8.99 -9.70 -6.28
N TYR A 37 -7.73 -9.27 -6.09
CA TYR A 37 -6.58 -9.92 -6.74
C TYR A 37 -6.39 -11.36 -6.26
N PHE A 38 -6.45 -11.57 -4.94
CA PHE A 38 -6.25 -12.90 -4.34
C PHE A 38 -7.55 -13.72 -4.25
N ASN A 39 -8.64 -13.24 -4.84
CA ASN A 39 -9.93 -13.94 -4.97
C ASN A 39 -10.47 -14.48 -3.63
N TYR A 40 -10.56 -13.61 -2.62
CA TYR A 40 -10.92 -14.03 -1.26
C TYR A 40 -12.41 -14.28 -1.04
N ALA A 41 -12.69 -15.25 -0.16
CA ALA A 41 -14.02 -15.60 0.30
C ALA A 41 -14.38 -14.86 1.60
N TYR A 42 -15.59 -14.33 1.66
CA TYR A 42 -16.15 -13.70 2.84
C TYR A 42 -16.35 -14.72 3.97
N ILE A 43 -15.75 -14.49 5.14
CA ILE A 43 -15.99 -15.32 6.32
C ILE A 43 -16.91 -14.57 7.27
N ASN A 44 -18.19 -14.95 7.32
CA ASN A 44 -19.15 -14.37 8.23
C ASN A 44 -18.89 -14.87 9.67
N LYS A 45 -18.12 -14.12 10.46
CA LYS A 45 -17.87 -14.40 11.89
C LYS A 45 -18.87 -13.71 12.85
N GLY A 46 -20.05 -13.33 12.36
CA GLY A 46 -21.03 -12.54 13.11
C GLY A 46 -20.69 -11.04 13.09
N LEU A 47 -21.71 -10.18 13.02
CA LEU A 47 -21.62 -8.72 12.79
C LEU A 47 -21.02 -8.27 11.45
N GLY A 48 -20.57 -9.19 10.61
CA GLY A 48 -20.28 -8.94 9.21
C GLY A 48 -18.81 -8.65 8.87
N GLU A 49 -17.90 -8.98 9.78
CA GLU A 49 -16.46 -8.81 9.62
C GLU A 49 -15.90 -9.50 8.35
N LYS A 50 -14.93 -8.84 7.71
CA LYS A 50 -14.19 -9.36 6.56
C LYS A 50 -12.76 -9.65 7.01
N ILE A 51 -12.37 -10.92 7.05
CA ILE A 51 -11.00 -11.32 7.40
C ILE A 51 -10.45 -12.23 6.31
N THR A 52 -9.21 -11.99 5.89
CA THR A 52 -8.47 -12.91 5.04
C THR A 52 -7.07 -13.17 5.60
N MET A 53 -6.51 -14.33 5.29
CA MET A 53 -5.20 -14.74 5.78
C MET A 53 -4.31 -15.04 4.58
N ILE A 54 -3.35 -14.16 4.31
CA ILE A 54 -2.30 -14.38 3.32
C ILE A 54 -1.11 -14.97 4.07
N SER A 55 -0.82 -16.25 3.86
CA SER A 55 0.30 -16.91 4.53
C SER A 55 1.60 -16.62 3.78
N ASN A 56 2.68 -16.33 4.50
CA ASN A 56 4.00 -16.01 3.92
C ASN A 56 4.01 -14.79 2.99
N ALA A 57 3.11 -13.83 3.21
CA ALA A 57 3.11 -12.63 2.41
C ALA A 57 4.33 -11.74 2.72
N ASN A 58 4.85 -11.08 1.68
CA ASN A 58 5.83 -10.02 1.79
C ASN A 58 5.22 -8.73 1.26
N LEU A 59 5.42 -7.64 1.99
CA LEU A 59 4.93 -6.31 1.65
C LEU A 59 6.13 -5.40 1.39
N CYS A 60 6.11 -4.72 0.25
CA CYS A 60 7.00 -3.60 -0.02
C CYS A 60 6.18 -2.39 -0.44
N CYS A 61 6.46 -1.22 0.11
CA CYS A 61 5.88 0.03 -0.37
C CYS A 61 6.93 1.12 -0.58
N TRP A 62 6.67 1.98 -1.55
CA TRP A 62 7.47 3.14 -1.89
C TRP A 62 6.57 4.35 -2.05
N PHE A 63 6.95 5.48 -1.45
CA PHE A 63 6.22 6.74 -1.55
C PHE A 63 7.06 7.80 -2.26
N SER A 64 6.41 8.73 -2.96
CA SER A 64 7.03 9.82 -3.70
C SER A 64 6.10 11.03 -3.78
N ASP A 65 6.63 12.25 -3.67
CA ASP A 65 5.85 13.48 -3.88
C ASP A 65 5.48 13.71 -5.37
N GLU A 66 6.12 12.97 -6.27
CA GLU A 66 5.87 13.04 -7.71
C GLU A 66 5.48 11.66 -8.27
N LYS A 67 4.68 11.65 -9.33
CA LYS A 67 4.37 10.45 -10.08
C LYS A 67 5.64 9.93 -10.77
N CYS A 68 6.02 8.70 -10.46
CA CYS A 68 7.24 8.06 -10.95
C CYS A 68 7.02 6.58 -11.24
N THR A 69 7.95 5.94 -11.95
CA THR A 69 7.96 4.48 -12.09
C THR A 69 8.46 3.79 -10.82
N LEU A 70 8.22 2.48 -10.71
CA LEU A 70 8.72 1.69 -9.59
C LEU A 70 10.25 1.69 -9.55
N GLU A 71 10.91 1.57 -10.70
CA GLU A 71 12.37 1.59 -10.80
C GLU A 71 12.93 2.93 -10.31
N GLU A 72 12.31 4.05 -10.70
CA GLU A 72 12.71 5.38 -10.24
C GLU A 72 12.56 5.51 -8.71
N ALA A 73 11.43 5.04 -8.15
CA ALA A 73 11.21 5.07 -6.70
C ALA A 73 12.26 4.23 -5.94
N GLN A 74 12.56 3.02 -6.41
CA GLN A 74 13.57 2.14 -5.83
C GLN A 74 14.98 2.72 -5.93
N MET A 75 15.37 3.21 -7.11
CA MET A 75 16.68 3.82 -7.31
C MET A 75 16.88 5.08 -6.46
N ASN A 76 15.83 5.89 -6.29
CA ASN A 76 15.89 7.09 -5.46
C ASN A 76 16.04 6.74 -3.98
N PHE A 77 15.36 5.70 -3.50
CA PHE A 77 15.54 5.21 -2.15
C PHE A 77 16.95 4.62 -1.92
N ASP A 78 17.45 3.80 -2.84
CA ASP A 78 18.79 3.23 -2.75
C ASP A 78 19.86 4.33 -2.73
N SER A 79 19.70 5.34 -3.59
CA SER A 79 20.56 6.52 -3.61
C SER A 79 20.52 7.29 -2.28
N TYR A 80 19.33 7.49 -1.70
CA TYR A 80 19.17 8.12 -0.39
C TYR A 80 19.87 7.33 0.71
N MET A 81 19.68 6.01 0.78
CA MET A 81 20.29 5.14 1.78
C MET A 81 21.82 5.09 1.68
N LEU A 82 22.38 5.14 0.47
CA LEU A 82 23.82 5.06 0.24
C LEU A 82 24.54 6.40 0.39
N THR A 83 23.90 7.51 0.01
CA THR A 83 24.60 8.80 -0.14
C THR A 83 24.09 9.90 0.79
N GLY A 84 22.92 9.72 1.42
CA GLY A 84 22.25 10.75 2.24
C GLY A 84 21.78 11.97 1.46
N ASN A 85 21.97 12.02 0.14
CA ASN A 85 21.57 13.13 -0.72
C ASN A 85 20.32 12.75 -1.51
N LEU A 86 19.21 13.45 -1.23
CA LEU A 86 18.06 13.49 -2.12
C LEU A 86 18.44 14.28 -3.39
N LEU A 87 18.43 13.62 -4.55
CA LEU A 87 18.73 14.26 -5.83
C LEU A 87 17.53 15.04 -6.42
N THR A 88 16.34 15.00 -5.80
CA THR A 88 15.14 15.75 -6.20
C THR A 88 14.31 16.13 -4.97
N GLN A 89 13.52 17.20 -5.07
CA GLN A 89 12.75 17.81 -3.98
C GLN A 89 11.51 16.98 -3.53
N GLY A 90 11.61 15.65 -3.45
CA GLY A 90 10.49 14.78 -3.06
C GLY A 90 10.86 13.83 -1.94
N HIS A 91 10.06 13.70 -0.90
CA HIS A 91 10.28 12.79 0.22
C HIS A 91 10.01 11.33 -0.20
N TYR A 92 11.05 10.48 -0.16
CA TYR A 92 10.95 9.06 -0.52
C TYR A 92 11.12 8.19 0.73
N THR A 93 10.09 7.40 1.06
CA THR A 93 10.09 6.45 2.18
C THR A 93 9.81 5.05 1.65
N GLY A 94 10.49 4.05 2.20
CA GLY A 94 10.38 2.66 1.79
C GLY A 94 10.29 1.73 3.00
N TYR A 95 9.42 0.73 2.91
CA TYR A 95 9.21 -0.28 3.96
C TYR A 95 9.20 -1.69 3.36
N SER A 96 9.82 -2.65 4.05
CA SER A 96 9.85 -4.06 3.65
C SER A 96 9.79 -4.98 4.87
N GLU A 97 8.84 -5.92 4.85
CA GLU A 97 8.69 -6.94 5.90
C GLU A 97 8.43 -8.35 5.40
N TRP A 98 8.85 -9.30 6.23
CA TRP A 98 8.83 -10.74 5.95
C TRP A 98 7.96 -11.48 6.97
N THR A 99 7.18 -12.48 6.51
CA THR A 99 6.35 -13.37 7.35
C THR A 99 5.10 -12.72 7.94
N ILE A 100 4.31 -12.10 7.08
CA ILE A 100 2.98 -11.60 7.42
C ILE A 100 2.02 -12.79 7.59
N THR A 101 1.34 -12.83 8.74
CA THR A 101 0.45 -13.93 9.13
C THR A 101 -1.02 -13.73 8.78
N GLY A 102 -1.47 -12.52 8.43
CA GLY A 102 -2.87 -12.27 8.03
C GLY A 102 -3.19 -10.84 7.58
N PHE A 103 -4.32 -10.65 6.89
CA PHE A 103 -4.83 -9.35 6.42
C PHE A 103 -6.26 -9.09 6.96
N TYR A 104 -6.38 -8.15 7.91
CA TYR A 104 -7.67 -7.71 8.44
C TYR A 104 -8.19 -6.55 7.60
N ILE A 105 -9.24 -6.80 6.83
CA ILE A 105 -9.74 -5.88 5.82
C ILE A 105 -10.42 -4.67 6.45
N ASP A 106 -11.24 -4.90 7.47
CA ASP A 106 -11.97 -3.82 8.16
C ASP A 106 -10.99 -2.88 8.87
N GLU A 107 -9.82 -3.38 9.23
CA GLU A 107 -8.74 -2.63 9.88
C GLU A 107 -7.63 -2.20 8.92
N LEU A 108 -7.59 -2.69 7.68
CA LEU A 108 -6.46 -2.55 6.74
C LEU A 108 -5.12 -2.85 7.46
N VAL A 109 -5.10 -3.95 8.22
CA VAL A 109 -3.91 -4.41 8.97
C VAL A 109 -3.30 -5.61 8.25
N ILE A 110 -2.00 -5.55 7.95
CA ILE A 110 -1.21 -6.64 7.36
C ILE A 110 -0.19 -7.12 8.40
N GLY A 111 -0.30 -8.36 8.87
CA GLY A 111 0.73 -8.98 9.71
C GLY A 111 0.89 -8.36 11.10
N GLY A 112 -0.08 -7.56 11.54
CA GLY A 112 -0.01 -6.77 12.78
C GLY A 112 0.38 -5.30 12.56
N HIS A 113 0.66 -4.89 11.32
CA HIS A 113 0.97 -3.51 10.95
C HIS A 113 -0.31 -2.78 10.55
N ASP A 114 -0.57 -1.65 11.22
CA ASP A 114 -1.68 -0.76 10.88
C ASP A 114 -1.31 0.06 9.63
N LEU A 115 -1.72 -0.44 8.46
CA LEU A 115 -1.46 0.27 7.21
C LEU A 115 -2.43 1.44 7.00
N LYS A 116 -3.48 1.60 7.82
CA LYS A 116 -4.27 2.84 7.78
C LYS A 116 -3.49 4.01 8.31
N GLU A 117 -2.77 3.81 9.41
CA GLU A 117 -1.92 4.86 9.97
C GLU A 117 -0.76 5.15 9.02
N GLU A 118 -0.03 4.11 8.60
CA GLU A 118 1.14 4.25 7.72
C GLU A 118 0.77 4.90 6.37
N PHE A 119 -0.20 4.34 5.63
CA PHE A 119 -0.59 4.94 4.34
C PHE A 119 -1.33 6.27 4.54
N GLY A 120 -1.98 6.44 5.71
CA GLY A 120 -2.64 7.68 6.09
C GLY A 120 -1.70 8.87 6.23
N SER A 121 -0.47 8.66 6.74
CA SER A 121 0.55 9.72 6.81
C SER A 121 1.12 10.12 5.45
N HIS A 122 0.87 9.32 4.42
CA HIS A 122 1.35 9.55 3.05
C HIS A 122 0.25 10.01 2.07
N VAL A 123 -0.91 10.46 2.59
CA VAL A 123 -1.97 11.06 1.75
C VAL A 123 -1.42 12.26 0.96
N GLY A 124 -1.68 12.26 -0.35
CA GLY A 124 -1.14 13.25 -1.29
C GLY A 124 0.16 12.82 -1.99
N GLN A 125 0.75 11.69 -1.60
CA GLN A 125 1.93 11.13 -2.26
C GLN A 125 1.55 10.02 -3.24
N TYR A 126 2.41 9.80 -4.23
CA TYR A 126 2.35 8.67 -5.14
C TYR A 126 2.94 7.43 -4.48
N MET A 127 2.20 6.32 -4.48
CA MET A 127 2.62 5.06 -3.87
C MET A 127 2.79 3.97 -4.91
N HIS A 128 3.83 3.15 -4.72
CA HIS A 128 3.93 1.81 -5.26
C HIS A 128 3.81 0.81 -4.13
N LEU A 129 2.86 -0.12 -4.21
CA LEU A 129 2.61 -1.18 -3.25
C LEU A 129 2.79 -2.53 -3.93
N ILE A 130 3.65 -3.37 -3.37
CA ILE A 130 3.94 -4.71 -3.87
C ILE A 130 3.61 -5.70 -2.75
N LEU A 131 2.78 -6.68 -3.07
CA LEU A 131 2.44 -7.79 -2.19
C LEU A 131 2.75 -9.11 -2.90
N THR A 132 3.61 -9.93 -2.32
CA THR A 132 3.97 -11.26 -2.84
C THR A 132 3.61 -12.37 -1.86
N ASP A 133 3.30 -13.56 -2.35
CA ASP A 133 3.16 -14.82 -1.61
C ASP A 133 4.07 -15.93 -2.18
#